data_AF-A0A7Z7VLX5-F1
#
_entry.id   AF-A0A7Z7VLX5-F1
#
_cell.length_a   1.000
_cell.length_b   1.000
_cell.length_c   1.000
_cell.angle_alpha   90.00
_cell.angle_beta   90.00
_cell.angle_gamma   90.00
#
_symmetry.space_group_name_H-M   'P 1'
#
loop_
_entity.id
_entity.type
_entity.pdbx_description
1 polymer ?
#
loop_
_entity_poly.entity_id
_entity_poly.type
_entity_poly.pdbx_seq_one_letter_code
_entity_poly.pdbx_strand_id
1 'polypeptide(L)'
;YTQSLAIRQQLHTSLGDSPPVLRDLSVSFSNLGEIEEQLGDLHAAKAAYTQSLAIDQQLHTSLGDLPHVLRDLSVSFNKLGDIEQQLGDLHAAKAAYAQSLAIFQQLHSTLGDSPPVLRDLIISLRDVANIERLLGRDTAATQTETELSLIQCLLAKVSDSTEA
;
A
#
# COMPACT_ATOMS: atom_id res chain seq x y z
N TYR A 1 15.45 -0.74 17.62
CA TYR A 1 16.45 -1.43 16.77
C TYR A 1 16.76 -2.86 17.25
N THR A 2 16.96 -3.09 18.56
CA THR A 2 17.18 -4.45 19.12
C THR A 2 15.93 -5.34 19.08
N GLN A 3 14.73 -4.77 19.22
CA GLN A 3 13.47 -5.53 19.16
C GLN A 3 13.11 -6.00 17.75
N SER A 4 13.31 -5.20 16.70
CA SER A 4 13.04 -5.66 15.32
C SER A 4 13.99 -6.78 14.89
N LEU A 5 15.24 -6.75 15.36
CA LEU A 5 16.21 -7.82 15.14
C LEU A 5 15.83 -9.10 15.90
N ALA A 6 15.39 -8.98 17.15
CA ALA A 6 14.94 -10.10 17.97
C ALA A 6 13.68 -10.77 17.38
N ILE A 7 12.72 -9.99 16.90
CA ILE A 7 11.53 -10.50 16.22
C ILE A 7 11.95 -11.19 14.91
N ARG A 8 12.82 -10.57 14.09
CA ARG A 8 13.35 -11.18 12.86
C ARG A 8 14.06 -12.52 13.11
N GLN A 9 14.84 -12.62 14.19
CA GLN A 9 15.53 -13.86 14.57
C GLN A 9 14.58 -14.91 15.15
N GLN A 10 13.59 -14.52 15.95
CA GLN A 10 12.58 -15.45 16.48
C GLN A 10 11.65 -15.98 15.38
N LEU A 11 11.28 -15.15 14.40
CA LEU A 11 10.43 -15.53 13.27
C LEU A 11 11.13 -16.52 12.33
N HIS A 12 12.40 -16.26 12.00
CA HIS A 12 13.22 -17.16 11.20
C HIS A 12 13.40 -18.54 11.85
N THR A 13 13.38 -18.60 13.19
CA THR A 13 13.64 -19.83 13.94
C THR A 13 12.38 -20.62 14.29
N SER A 14 11.19 -19.98 14.35
CA SER A 14 10.00 -20.60 14.96
C SER A 14 8.89 -21.03 13.99
N LEU A 15 8.76 -20.43 12.81
CA LEU A 15 7.48 -20.47 12.07
C LEU A 15 7.53 -21.21 10.72
N GLY A 16 8.73 -21.47 10.19
CA GLY A 16 8.89 -21.98 8.84
C GLY A 16 8.47 -20.93 7.81
N ASP A 17 9.24 -20.77 6.74
CA ASP A 17 9.00 -19.75 5.70
C ASP A 17 7.80 -20.09 4.80
N SER A 18 6.68 -20.55 5.38
CA SER A 18 5.47 -20.82 4.62
C SER A 18 4.75 -19.50 4.28
N PRO A 19 4.30 -19.32 3.03
CA PRO A 19 3.67 -18.06 2.63
C PRO A 19 2.46 -17.62 3.46
N PRO A 20 1.55 -18.51 3.92
CA PRO A 20 0.42 -18.09 4.76
C PRO A 20 0.87 -17.46 6.09
N VAL A 21 1.89 -18.03 6.71
CA VAL A 21 2.44 -17.54 7.98
C VAL A 21 3.10 -16.18 7.83
N LEU A 22 3.87 -15.99 6.75
CA LEU A 22 4.47 -14.69 6.44
C LEU A 22 3.38 -13.64 6.22
N ARG A 23 2.27 -13.99 5.56
CA ARG A 23 1.15 -13.08 5.37
C ARG A 23 0.49 -12.66 6.68
N ASP A 24 0.20 -13.62 7.57
CA ASP A 24 -0.38 -13.34 8.90
C ASP A 24 0.54 -12.43 9.73
N LEU A 25 1.84 -12.63 9.61
CA LEU A 25 2.84 -11.79 10.25
C LEU A 25 2.87 -10.37 9.67
N SER A 26 2.83 -10.22 8.35
CA SER A 26 2.75 -8.91 7.69
C SER A 26 1.55 -8.12 8.22
N VAL A 27 0.36 -8.74 8.23
CA VAL A 27 -0.86 -8.15 8.80
C VAL A 27 -0.68 -7.75 10.26
N SER A 28 -0.02 -8.59 11.06
CA SER A 28 0.26 -8.28 12.47
C SER A 28 1.14 -7.03 12.63
N PHE A 29 2.14 -6.85 11.78
CA PHE A 29 2.97 -5.64 11.78
C PHE A 29 2.22 -4.41 11.27
N SER A 30 1.36 -4.54 10.27
CA SER A 30 0.48 -3.46 9.84
C SER A 30 -0.42 -3.00 10.97
N ASN A 31 -1.07 -3.93 11.69
CA ASN A 31 -1.93 -3.60 12.83
C ASN A 31 -1.14 -2.95 13.97
N LEU A 32 0.09 -3.40 14.23
CA LEU A 32 0.97 -2.74 15.19
C LEU A 32 1.26 -1.30 14.75
N GLY A 33 1.55 -1.08 13.47
CA GLY A 33 1.76 0.27 12.92
C GLY A 33 0.57 1.19 13.18
N GLU A 34 -0.65 0.71 12.94
CA GLU A 34 -1.88 1.47 13.20
C GLU A 34 -2.06 1.79 14.70
N ILE A 35 -1.74 0.85 15.58
CA ILE A 35 -1.82 1.06 17.04
C ILE A 35 -0.80 2.13 17.47
N GLU A 36 0.45 2.04 17.03
CA GLU A 36 1.50 3.02 17.36
C GLU A 36 1.16 4.41 16.81
N GLU A 37 0.57 4.48 15.61
CA GLU A 37 0.08 5.73 15.02
C GLU A 37 -1.03 6.36 15.88
N GLN A 38 -2.00 5.56 16.34
CA GLN A 38 -3.05 6.02 17.26
C GLN A 38 -2.51 6.47 18.62
N LEU A 39 -1.41 5.87 19.08
CA LEU A 39 -0.70 6.27 20.30
C LEU A 39 0.18 7.52 20.08
N GLY A 40 0.39 7.93 18.83
CA GLY A 40 1.19 9.10 18.45
C GLY A 40 2.69 8.82 18.32
N ASP A 41 3.15 7.56 18.44
CA ASP A 41 4.54 7.19 18.17
C ASP A 41 4.72 6.88 16.67
N LEU A 42 4.82 7.96 15.89
CA LEU A 42 4.95 7.87 14.43
C LEU A 42 6.23 7.15 13.98
N HIS A 43 7.29 7.17 14.78
CA HIS A 43 8.53 6.46 14.46
C HIS A 43 8.40 4.95 14.71
N ALA A 44 7.72 4.54 15.79
CA ALA A 44 7.37 3.14 16.01
C ALA A 44 6.41 2.63 14.93
N ALA A 45 5.40 3.42 14.56
CA ALA A 45 4.49 3.11 13.46
C ALA A 45 5.23 2.88 12.14
N LYS A 46 6.12 3.80 11.76
CA LYS A 46 6.98 3.66 10.57
C LYS A 46 7.83 2.40 10.63
N ALA A 47 8.41 2.07 11.78
CA ALA A 47 9.20 0.86 11.93
C ALA A 47 8.36 -0.41 11.72
N ALA A 48 7.13 -0.45 12.23
CA ALA A 48 6.20 -1.55 12.08
C ALA A 48 5.74 -1.71 10.61
N TYR A 49 5.27 -0.63 9.97
CA TYR A 49 4.90 -0.65 8.55
C TYR A 49 6.07 -1.05 7.64
N THR A 50 7.31 -0.63 7.97
CA THR A 50 8.51 -1.06 7.24
C THR A 50 8.76 -2.56 7.37
N GLN A 51 8.48 -3.17 8.53
CA GLN A 51 8.57 -4.64 8.66
C GLN A 51 7.48 -5.35 7.86
N SER A 52 6.24 -4.85 7.88
CA SER A 52 5.13 -5.35 7.06
C SER A 52 5.51 -5.37 5.57
N LEU A 53 5.99 -4.23 5.07
CA LEU A 53 6.42 -4.08 3.68
C LEU A 53 7.55 -5.06 3.30
N ALA A 54 8.54 -5.25 4.18
CA ALA A 54 9.63 -6.18 3.93
C ALA A 54 9.14 -7.63 3.79
N ILE A 55 8.11 -8.02 4.55
CA ILE A 55 7.51 -9.36 4.45
C ILE A 55 6.70 -9.50 3.17
N ASP A 56 5.91 -8.48 2.79
CA ASP A 56 5.15 -8.52 1.54
C ASP A 56 6.07 -8.56 0.31
N GLN A 57 7.22 -7.90 0.36
CA GLN A 57 8.26 -8.02 -0.67
C GLN A 57 8.87 -9.43 -0.74
N GLN A 58 9.05 -10.10 0.41
CA GLN A 58 9.49 -11.49 0.45
C GLN A 58 8.43 -12.43 -0.13
N LEU A 59 7.15 -12.22 0.21
CA LEU A 59 6.03 -12.94 -0.36
C LEU A 59 5.93 -12.75 -1.87
N HIS A 60 6.09 -11.52 -2.36
CA HIS A 60 6.13 -11.20 -3.79
C HIS A 60 7.29 -11.90 -4.49
N THR A 61 8.48 -11.92 -3.89
CA THR A 61 9.64 -12.65 -4.43
C THR A 61 9.37 -14.16 -4.51
N SER A 62 8.68 -14.73 -3.52
CA SER A 62 8.43 -16.18 -3.46
C SER A 62 7.24 -16.65 -4.29
N LEU A 63 6.19 -15.84 -4.41
CA LEU A 63 4.92 -16.22 -5.03
C LEU A 63 4.69 -15.55 -6.39
N GLY A 64 5.46 -14.51 -6.71
CA GLY A 64 5.31 -13.71 -7.91
C GLY A 64 4.07 -12.82 -7.89
N ASP A 65 3.60 -12.47 -9.08
CA ASP A 65 2.56 -11.47 -9.34
C ASP A 65 1.13 -11.99 -9.08
N LEU A 66 0.93 -12.79 -8.04
CA LEU A 66 -0.41 -13.23 -7.65
C LEU A 66 -1.24 -12.01 -7.20
N PRO A 67 -2.50 -11.88 -7.65
CA PRO A 67 -3.34 -10.71 -7.34
C PRO A 67 -3.39 -10.29 -5.87
N HIS A 68 -3.51 -11.26 -4.97
CA HIS A 68 -3.59 -10.99 -3.53
C HIS A 68 -2.24 -10.51 -2.96
N VAL A 69 -1.12 -11.03 -3.47
CA VAL A 69 0.22 -10.62 -3.04
C VAL A 69 0.53 -9.20 -3.49
N LEU A 70 0.21 -8.86 -4.75
CA LEU A 70 0.35 -7.50 -5.26
C LEU A 70 -0.54 -6.52 -4.49
N ARG A 71 -1.78 -6.91 -4.19
CA ARG A 71 -2.70 -6.07 -3.40
C ARG A 71 -2.14 -5.79 -2.00
N ASP A 72 -1.68 -6.82 -1.29
CA ASP A 72 -1.11 -6.67 0.06
C ASP A 72 0.16 -5.77 0.01
N LEU A 73 1.03 -6.00 -0.98
CA LEU A 73 2.23 -5.18 -1.20
C LEU A 73 1.90 -3.69 -1.45
N SER A 74 0.90 -3.39 -2.29
CA SER A 74 0.45 -2.01 -2.50
C SER A 74 -0.08 -1.36 -1.23
N VAL A 75 -0.86 -2.09 -0.43
CA VAL A 75 -1.41 -1.57 0.83
C VAL A 75 -0.28 -1.23 1.79
N SER A 76 0.75 -2.07 1.90
CA SER A 76 1.93 -1.78 2.72
C SER A 76 2.69 -0.55 2.24
N PHE A 77 2.80 -0.32 0.92
CA PHE A 77 3.35 0.92 0.39
C PHE A 77 2.49 2.15 0.71
N ASN A 78 1.15 2.06 0.63
CA ASN A 78 0.27 3.17 1.01
C ASN A 78 0.43 3.53 2.50
N LYS A 79 0.45 2.53 3.40
CA LYS A 79 0.66 2.76 4.83
C LYS A 79 2.01 3.43 5.13
N LEU A 80 3.06 3.03 4.41
CA LEU A 80 4.35 3.71 4.49
C LEU A 80 4.27 5.15 3.95
N GLY A 81 3.52 5.39 2.87
CA GLY A 81 3.27 6.73 2.35
C GLY A 81 2.57 7.63 3.38
N ASP A 82 1.53 7.11 4.01
CA ASP A 82 0.74 7.82 5.03
C ASP A 82 1.62 8.25 6.20
N ILE A 83 2.43 7.32 6.75
CA ILE A 83 3.26 7.62 7.92
C ILE A 83 4.41 8.58 7.57
N GLU A 84 5.01 8.48 6.38
CA GLU A 84 6.05 9.41 5.93
C GLU A 84 5.48 10.82 5.73
N GLN A 85 4.24 10.92 5.23
CA GLN A 85 3.54 12.20 5.11
C GLN A 85 3.30 12.82 6.49
N GLN A 86 2.85 12.03 7.47
CA GLN A 86 2.65 12.49 8.85
C GLN A 86 3.96 12.92 9.53
N LEU A 87 5.07 12.23 9.22
CA LEU A 87 6.41 12.60 9.67
C LEU A 87 6.99 13.83 8.92
N GLY A 88 6.32 14.29 7.86
CA GLY A 88 6.72 15.45 7.06
C GLY A 88 7.72 15.16 5.95
N ASP A 89 8.10 13.89 5.73
CA ASP A 89 8.94 13.51 4.59
C ASP A 89 8.06 13.27 3.34
N LEU A 90 7.64 14.37 2.73
CA LEU A 90 6.75 14.35 1.57
C LEU A 90 7.38 13.66 0.35
N HIS A 91 8.71 13.64 0.26
CA HIS A 91 9.41 12.97 -0.84
C HIS A 91 9.40 11.45 -0.65
N ALA A 92 9.65 10.95 0.57
CA ALA A 92 9.50 9.54 0.90
C ALA A 92 8.04 9.09 0.74
N ALA A 93 7.08 9.89 1.21
CA ALA A 93 5.65 9.63 1.05
C ALA A 93 5.27 9.47 -0.42
N LYS A 94 5.68 10.42 -1.27
CA LYS A 94 5.44 10.33 -2.71
C LYS A 94 6.04 9.05 -3.30
N ALA A 95 7.29 8.72 -2.95
CA ALA A 95 7.93 7.54 -3.49
C ALA A 95 7.14 6.27 -3.15
N ALA A 96 6.65 6.16 -1.92
CA ALA A 96 5.82 5.04 -1.48
C ALA A 96 4.46 4.99 -2.22
N TYR A 97 3.73 6.10 -2.29
CA TYR A 97 2.46 6.16 -3.03
C TYR A 97 2.63 5.85 -4.52
N ALA A 98 3.73 6.29 -5.14
CA ALA A 98 4.02 5.97 -6.54
C ALA A 98 4.28 4.47 -6.77
N GLN A 99 4.93 3.77 -5.83
CA GLN A 99 5.10 2.31 -5.89
C GLN A 99 3.75 1.60 -5.77
N SER A 100 2.91 2.02 -4.82
CA SER A 100 1.56 1.48 -4.66
C SER A 100 0.70 1.67 -5.93
N LEU A 101 0.70 2.87 -6.49
CA LEU A 101 -0.05 3.19 -7.71
C LEU A 101 0.40 2.31 -8.89
N ALA A 102 1.71 2.14 -9.08
CA ALA A 102 2.24 1.31 -10.16
C ALA A 102 1.77 -0.15 -10.06
N ILE A 103 1.73 -0.72 -8.84
CA ILE A 103 1.25 -2.08 -8.62
C ILE A 103 -0.27 -2.17 -8.86
N PHE A 104 -1.06 -1.18 -8.43
CA PHE A 104 -2.50 -1.19 -8.72
C PHE A 104 -2.80 -0.99 -10.21
N GLN A 105 -2.00 -0.22 -10.95
CA GLN A 105 -2.09 -0.15 -12.40
C GLN A 105 -1.76 -1.49 -13.06
N GLN A 106 -0.77 -2.24 -12.55
CA GLN A 106 -0.49 -3.61 -13.00
C GLN A 106 -1.66 -4.56 -12.72
N LEU A 107 -2.27 -4.48 -11.53
CA LEU A 107 -3.47 -5.26 -11.18
C LEU A 107 -4.65 -4.92 -12.10
N HIS A 108 -4.86 -3.64 -12.40
CA HIS A 108 -5.89 -3.17 -13.34
C HIS A 108 -5.65 -3.72 -14.75
N SER A 109 -4.41 -3.69 -15.24
CA SER A 109 -4.08 -4.28 -16.54
C SER A 109 -4.29 -5.80 -16.59
N THR A 110 -4.15 -6.50 -15.46
CA THR A 110 -4.21 -7.98 -15.42
C THR A 110 -5.64 -8.49 -15.18
N LEU A 111 -6.39 -7.82 -14.32
CA LEU A 111 -7.72 -8.24 -13.86
C LEU A 111 -8.86 -7.45 -14.50
N GLY A 112 -8.53 -6.39 -15.26
CA GLY A 112 -9.50 -5.51 -15.90
C GLY A 112 -10.30 -4.67 -14.91
N ASP A 113 -11.44 -4.18 -15.38
CA ASP A 113 -12.26 -3.16 -14.72
C ASP A 113 -13.13 -3.70 -13.58
N SER A 114 -12.63 -4.69 -12.82
CA SER A 114 -13.37 -5.23 -11.68
C SER A 114 -13.55 -4.14 -10.60
N PRO A 115 -14.75 -4.01 -9.99
CA PRO A 115 -15.01 -2.98 -8.99
C PRO A 115 -14.00 -2.93 -7.83
N PRO A 116 -13.49 -4.05 -7.28
CA PRO A 116 -12.47 -4.01 -6.24
C PRO A 116 -11.16 -3.35 -6.71
N VAL A 117 -10.69 -3.66 -7.92
CA VAL A 117 -9.44 -3.11 -8.46
C VAL A 117 -9.59 -1.62 -8.76
N LEU A 118 -10.71 -1.20 -9.34
CA LEU A 118 -10.99 0.21 -9.60
C LEU A 118 -11.05 1.02 -8.29
N ARG A 119 -11.63 0.46 -7.22
CA ARG A 119 -11.67 1.11 -5.89
C ARG A 119 -10.27 1.31 -5.32
N ASP A 120 -9.39 0.34 -5.43
CA ASP A 120 -8.02 0.47 -4.91
C ASP A 120 -7.18 1.45 -5.73
N LEU A 121 -7.37 1.45 -7.05
CA LEU A 121 -6.73 2.41 -7.95
C LEU A 121 -7.17 3.85 -7.63
N ILE A 122 -8.47 4.05 -7.35
CA ILE A 122 -9.03 5.35 -6.91
C ILE A 122 -8.37 5.84 -5.63
N ILE A 123 -8.14 4.96 -4.65
CA ILE A 123 -7.47 5.32 -3.39
C ILE A 123 -6.05 5.78 -3.70
N SER A 124 -5.29 4.98 -4.44
CA SER A 124 -3.87 5.28 -4.71
C SER A 124 -3.67 6.51 -5.59
N LEU A 125 -4.54 6.74 -6.57
CA LEU A 125 -4.55 7.98 -7.37
C LEU A 125 -4.85 9.21 -6.50
N ARG A 126 -5.75 9.09 -5.52
CA ARG A 126 -6.05 10.18 -4.58
C ARG A 126 -4.84 10.51 -3.71
N ASP A 127 -4.16 9.50 -3.20
CA ASP A 127 -2.97 9.69 -2.35
C ASP A 127 -1.83 10.35 -3.14
N VAL A 128 -1.61 9.93 -4.38
CA VAL A 128 -0.64 10.57 -5.30
C VAL A 128 -1.04 12.01 -5.63
N ALA A 129 -2.31 12.29 -5.95
CA ALA A 129 -2.75 13.66 -6.22
C ALA A 129 -2.55 14.57 -4.99
N ASN A 130 -2.88 14.07 -3.80
CA ASN A 130 -2.70 14.80 -2.55
C ASN A 130 -1.22 15.12 -2.28
N ILE A 131 -0.33 14.14 -2.39
CA ILE A 131 1.10 14.38 -2.12
C ILE A 131 1.74 15.31 -3.15
N GLU A 132 1.31 15.25 -4.42
CA GLU A 132 1.76 16.18 -5.46
C GLU A 132 1.33 17.62 -5.15
N ARG A 133 0.10 17.84 -4.63
CA ARG A 133 -0.33 19.16 -4.15
C ARG A 133 0.50 19.65 -2.97
N LEU A 134 0.75 18.79 -1.98
CA LEU A 134 1.59 19.14 -0.83
C LEU A 134 3.02 19.51 -1.24
N LEU A 135 3.52 18.93 -2.32
CA LEU A 135 4.83 19.25 -2.91
C LEU A 135 4.80 20.46 -3.87
N GLY A 136 3.66 21.16 -3.99
CA GLY A 136 3.51 22.33 -4.87
C GLY A 136 3.53 22.00 -6.36
N ARG A 137 3.24 20.75 -6.73
CA ARG A 137 3.25 20.26 -8.13
C ARG A 137 1.84 20.17 -8.68
N ASP A 138 1.21 21.34 -8.78
CA ASP A 138 -0.20 21.46 -9.16
C ASP A 138 -0.52 20.87 -10.54
N THR A 139 0.40 20.97 -11.50
CA THR A 139 0.22 20.37 -12.84
C THR A 139 0.22 18.85 -12.79
N ALA A 140 1.05 18.23 -11.95
CA ALA A 140 1.05 16.78 -11.77
C ALA A 140 -0.19 16.32 -11.00
N ALA A 141 -0.56 17.04 -9.93
CA ALA A 141 -1.78 16.74 -9.17
C ALA A 141 -3.04 16.78 -10.03
N THR A 142 -3.21 17.83 -10.83
CA THR A 142 -4.35 17.97 -11.75
C THR A 142 -4.38 16.85 -12.80
N GLN A 143 -3.23 16.41 -13.33
CA GLN A 143 -3.17 15.25 -14.22
C GLN A 143 -3.68 13.98 -13.51
N THR A 144 -3.18 13.69 -12.31
CA THR A 144 -3.64 12.53 -11.53
C THR A 144 -5.13 12.62 -11.18
N GLU A 145 -5.65 13.81 -10.90
CA GLU A 145 -7.09 14.02 -10.64
C GLU A 145 -7.97 13.78 -11.87
N THR A 146 -7.48 14.09 -13.06
CA THR A 146 -8.21 13.74 -14.29
C THR A 146 -8.28 12.24 -14.49
N GLU A 147 -7.18 11.50 -14.25
CA GLU A 147 -7.17 10.04 -14.27
C GLU A 147 -8.12 9.47 -13.21
N LEU A 148 -8.07 9.98 -11.98
CA LEU A 148 -8.98 9.62 -10.88
C LEU A 148 -10.45 9.75 -11.30
N SER A 149 -10.80 10.87 -11.93
CA SER A 149 -12.17 11.15 -12.39
C SER A 149 -12.64 10.17 -13.46
N LEU A 150 -11.75 9.77 -14.37
CA LEU A 150 -12.05 8.77 -15.40
C LEU A 150 -12.31 7.39 -14.78
N ILE A 151 -11.47 6.95 -13.84
CA ILE A 151 -11.63 5.67 -13.15
C ILE A 151 -12.90 5.65 -12.29
N GLN A 152 -13.27 6.76 -11.64
CA GLN A 152 -14.54 6.89 -10.92
C GLN A 152 -15.76 6.72 -11.85
N CYS A 153 -15.72 7.36 -13.03
CA CYS A 153 -16.78 7.20 -14.03
C CYS A 153 -16.89 5.75 -14.51
N LEU A 154 -15.75 5.09 -14.71
CA LEU A 154 -15.70 3.68 -15.10
C LEU A 154 -16.31 2.77 -14.02
N LEU A 155 -15.95 2.98 -12.75
CA LEU A 155 -16.49 2.22 -11.63
C LEU A 155 -18.02 2.36 -11.52
N ALA A 156 -18.55 3.58 -11.71
CA ALA A 156 -19.99 3.81 -11.72
C ALA A 156 -20.68 2.99 -12.83
N LYS A 157 -20.17 3.08 -14.06
CA LYS A 157 -20.71 2.32 -15.21
C LYS A 157 -20.68 0.81 -15.00
N VAL A 158 -19.58 0.28 -14.47
CA VAL A 158 -19.45 -1.16 -14.21
C VAL A 158 -20.43 -1.59 -13.11
N SER A 159 -20.57 -0.81 -12.05
CA SER A 159 -21.48 -1.12 -10.93
C SER A 159 -22.94 -1.13 -11.40
N ASP A 160 -23.36 -0.12 -12.17
CA ASP A 160 -24.72 -0.03 -12.73
C ASP A 160 -25.02 -1.21 -13.67
N SER A 161 -24.03 -1.71 -14.40
CA SER A 161 -24.18 -2.84 -15.33
C SER A 161 -24.24 -4.19 -14.63
N THR A 162 -23.75 -4.31 -13.40
CA THR A 162 -23.80 -5.55 -12.61
C THR A 162 -25.08 -5.73 -11.80
N GLU A 163 -25.86 -4.66 -11.63
CA GLU A 163 -27.14 -4.67 -10.91
C GLU A 163 -28.37 -4.82 -11.84
N ALA A 164 -28.16 -4.83 -13.16
CA ALA A 164 -29.18 -4.98 -14.20
C ALA A 164 -29.27 -6.42 -14.75
#